data_AF-A0A6H0SHB2-F1
#
_entry.id   AF-A0A6H0SHB2-F1
#
_cell.length_a   1.000
_cell.length_b   1.000
_cell.length_c   1.000
_cell.angle_alpha   90.00
_cell.angle_beta   90.00
_cell.angle_gamma   90.00
#
_symmetry.space_group_name_H-M   'P 1'
#
loop_
_entity.id
_entity.type
_entity.pdbx_description
1 polymer ?
#
loop_
_entity_poly.entity_id
_entity_poly.type
_entity_poly.pdbx_seq_one_letter_code
_entity_poly.pdbx_strand_id
1 'polypeptide(L)'
;MSLKDRLREDSIVHLKAGNELEKTTLRNILSAIGTKEKSGKNPSELNDQDVENLLRKEVGNREETAALAAKDGRADLAERELAEAAFISTYLPKMLDEAEAQGIVDKVMAELAADHEMTMKDMGQAMKLVGAEIAGRFDGKAVSQMVRAKLG
;
A
#
# COMPACT_ATOMS: atom_id res chain seq x y z
N MET A 1 17.00 0.07 -6.79
CA MET A 1 16.24 1.23 -7.30
C MET A 1 15.07 1.44 -6.36
N SER A 2 14.84 2.67 -5.88
CA SER A 2 13.68 2.96 -5.01
C SER A 2 12.38 2.90 -5.80
N LEU A 3 11.25 2.78 -5.11
CA LEU A 3 9.92 2.87 -5.73
C LEU A 3 9.73 4.24 -6.41
N LYS A 4 10.21 5.31 -5.79
CA LYS A 4 10.14 6.66 -6.37
C LYS A 4 10.93 6.77 -7.67
N ASP A 5 12.11 6.16 -7.75
CA ASP A 5 12.91 6.16 -8.97
C ASP A 5 12.23 5.35 -10.08
N ARG A 6 11.66 4.19 -9.74
CA ARG A 6 10.84 3.41 -10.68
C ARG A 6 9.69 4.23 -11.27
N LEU A 7 8.92 4.93 -10.43
CA LEU A 7 7.82 5.80 -10.88
C LEU A 7 8.30 6.91 -11.83
N ARG A 8 9.50 7.46 -11.62
CA ARG A 8 10.10 8.47 -12.50
C ARG A 8 10.50 7.88 -13.85
N GLU A 9 11.18 6.73 -13.84
CA GLU A 9 11.59 6.04 -15.06
C GLU A 9 10.38 5.64 -15.91
N ASP A 10 9.38 5.02 -15.28
CA ASP A 10 8.16 4.59 -15.95
C ASP A 10 7.37 5.79 -16.51
N SER A 11 7.39 6.95 -15.85
CA SER A 11 6.79 8.19 -16.36
C SER A 11 7.42 8.65 -17.68
N ILE A 12 8.74 8.47 -17.83
CA ILE A 12 9.46 8.78 -19.07
C ILE A 12 9.13 7.75 -20.15
N VAL A 13 9.02 6.47 -19.78
CA VAL A 13 8.61 5.40 -20.71
C VAL A 13 7.23 5.68 -21.29
N HIS A 14 6.22 5.95 -20.44
CA HIS A 14 4.86 6.25 -20.88
C HIS A 14 4.78 7.56 -21.69
N LEU A 15 5.60 8.58 -21.36
CA LEU A 15 5.72 9.78 -22.19
C LEU A 15 6.18 9.44 -23.61
N LYS A 16 7.21 8.61 -23.77
CA LYS A 16 7.74 8.24 -25.09
C LYS A 16 6.79 7.36 -25.88
N ALA A 17 6.01 6.52 -25.19
CA ALA A 17 5.03 5.63 -25.79
C ALA A 17 3.71 6.33 -26.18
N GLY A 18 3.48 7.56 -25.72
CA GLY A 18 2.21 8.27 -25.94
C GLY A 18 1.06 7.79 -25.05
N ASN A 19 1.38 7.11 -23.94
CA ASN A 19 0.41 6.61 -22.96
C ASN A 19 -0.05 7.75 -22.05
N GLU A 20 -1.00 8.55 -22.52
CA GLU A 20 -1.40 9.80 -21.86
C GLU A 20 -1.97 9.62 -20.45
N LEU A 21 -2.76 8.56 -20.22
CA LEU A 21 -3.35 8.27 -18.90
C LEU A 21 -2.23 7.98 -17.89
N GLU A 22 -1.42 6.95 -18.16
CA GLU A 22 -0.34 6.50 -17.29
C GLU A 22 0.70 7.59 -17.04
N LYS A 23 1.09 8.32 -18.10
CA LYS A 23 2.01 9.46 -17.99
C LYS A 23 1.47 10.50 -17.01
N THR A 24 0.19 10.87 -17.15
CA THR A 24 -0.43 11.91 -16.32
C THR A 24 -0.59 11.43 -14.88
N THR A 25 -1.03 10.19 -14.68
CA THR A 25 -1.16 9.57 -13.36
C THR A 25 0.17 9.52 -12.62
N LEU A 26 1.27 9.09 -13.26
CA LEU A 26 2.60 9.07 -12.62
C LEU A 26 3.11 10.46 -12.29
N ARG A 27 2.88 11.47 -13.13
CA ARG A 27 3.29 12.85 -12.83
C ARG A 27 2.53 13.42 -11.64
N ASN A 28 1.24 13.13 -11.54
CA ASN A 28 0.42 13.54 -10.40
C ASN A 28 0.91 12.88 -9.11
N ILE A 29 1.20 11.58 -9.15
CA ILE A 29 1.80 10.86 -8.02
C ILE A 29 3.14 11.47 -7.61
N LEU A 30 4.06 11.70 -8.56
CA LEU A 30 5.38 12.26 -8.27
C LEU A 30 5.28 13.67 -7.66
N SER A 31 4.28 14.45 -8.09
CA SER A 31 3.96 15.74 -7.49
C SER A 31 3.42 15.61 -6.06
N ALA A 32 2.53 14.65 -5.81
CA ALA A 32 2.02 14.35 -4.48
C ALA A 32 3.13 13.90 -3.51
N ILE A 33 4.05 13.04 -3.99
CA ILE A 33 5.25 12.64 -3.24
C ILE A 33 6.08 13.88 -2.91
N GLY A 34 6.45 14.69 -3.91
CA GLY A 34 7.26 15.89 -3.69
C GLY A 34 6.59 16.92 -2.76
N THR A 35 5.26 17.01 -2.79
CA THR A 35 4.49 17.83 -1.86
C THR A 35 4.59 17.28 -0.44
N LYS A 36 4.44 15.96 -0.26
CA LYS A 36 4.55 15.29 1.03
C LYS A 36 5.94 15.49 1.65
N GLU A 37 6.99 15.29 0.87
CA GLU A 37 8.40 15.47 1.25
C GLU A 37 8.69 16.89 1.76
N LYS A 38 8.03 17.91 1.20
CA LYS A 38 8.23 19.33 1.56
C LYS A 38 7.33 19.82 2.71
N SER A 39 6.18 19.18 2.91
CA SER A 39 5.14 19.62 3.85
C SER A 39 5.38 19.24 5.32
N GLY A 40 6.35 18.37 5.60
CA GLY A 40 6.66 17.90 6.95
C GLY A 40 7.39 18.93 7.83
N LYS A 41 7.37 18.74 9.15
CA LYS A 41 8.17 19.55 10.10
C LYS A 41 9.68 19.49 9.80
N ASN A 42 10.13 18.36 9.25
CA ASN A 42 11.47 18.16 8.72
C ASN A 42 11.31 17.67 7.27
N PRO A 43 11.58 18.52 6.26
CA PRO A 43 11.56 18.09 4.87
C PRO A 43 12.57 16.95 4.65
N SER A 44 12.10 15.84 4.12
CA SER A 44 12.92 14.66 3.85
C SER A 44 12.33 13.86 2.71
N GLU A 45 13.20 13.12 2.02
CA GLU A 45 12.79 12.14 1.02
C GLU A 45 11.96 11.03 1.67
N LEU A 46 10.86 10.62 1.01
CA LEU A 46 10.07 9.48 1.47
C LEU A 46 10.84 8.18 1.19
N ASN A 47 10.83 7.28 2.17
CA ASN A 47 11.22 5.89 1.94
C ASN A 47 10.12 5.16 1.15
N ASP A 48 10.42 3.97 0.64
CA ASP A 48 9.50 3.19 -0.19
C ASP A 48 8.17 2.88 0.53
N GLN A 49 8.21 2.60 1.83
CA GLN A 49 7.00 2.32 2.61
C GLN A 49 6.07 3.54 2.70
N ASP A 50 6.64 4.73 2.89
CA ASP A 50 5.87 5.98 2.89
C ASP A 50 5.32 6.31 1.50
N VAL A 51 6.06 5.99 0.44
CA VAL A 51 5.58 6.09 -0.95
C VAL A 51 4.41 5.13 -1.18
N GLU A 52 4.51 3.85 -0.79
CA GLU A 52 3.42 2.90 -0.92
C GLU A 52 2.16 3.35 -0.16
N ASN A 53 2.32 3.89 1.05
CA ASN A 53 1.20 4.42 1.83
C ASN A 53 0.52 5.60 1.12
N LEU A 54 1.31 6.47 0.47
CA LEU A 54 0.78 7.54 -0.36
C LEU A 54 0.04 6.97 -1.58
N LEU A 55 0.60 5.98 -2.28
CA LEU A 55 -0.05 5.34 -3.42
C LEU A 55 -1.38 4.68 -3.03
N ARG A 56 -1.44 3.98 -1.88
CA ARG A 56 -2.70 3.42 -1.35
C ARG A 56 -3.75 4.49 -1.12
N LYS A 57 -3.36 5.63 -0.54
CA LYS A 57 -4.27 6.77 -0.35
C LYS A 57 -4.77 7.30 -1.70
N GLU A 58 -3.89 7.42 -2.67
CA GLU A 58 -4.22 7.90 -4.02
C GLU A 58 -5.14 6.94 -4.79
N VAL A 59 -5.03 5.63 -4.58
CA VAL A 59 -5.99 4.63 -5.08
C VAL A 59 -7.37 4.86 -4.46
N GLY A 60 -7.45 4.93 -3.13
CA GLY A 60 -8.73 5.12 -2.42
C GLY A 60 -9.43 6.43 -2.79
N ASN A 61 -8.68 7.54 -2.93
CA ASN A 61 -9.23 8.82 -3.36
C ASN A 61 -9.90 8.74 -4.75
N ARG A 62 -9.29 7.98 -5.68
CA ARG A 62 -9.81 7.80 -7.04
C ARG A 62 -11.04 6.90 -7.04
N GLU A 63 -11.04 5.82 -6.26
CA GLU A 63 -12.21 4.95 -6.09
C GLU A 63 -13.40 5.73 -5.49
N GLU A 64 -13.15 6.57 -4.49
CA GLU A 64 -14.18 7.45 -3.91
C GLU A 64 -14.69 8.46 -4.95
N THR A 65 -13.78 9.10 -5.69
CA THR A 65 -14.14 10.04 -6.77
C THR A 65 -14.94 9.36 -7.87
N ALA A 66 -14.58 8.13 -8.24
CA ALA A 66 -15.32 7.33 -9.22
C ALA A 66 -16.73 7.00 -8.74
N ALA A 67 -16.89 6.60 -7.48
CA ALA A 67 -18.19 6.30 -6.89
C ALA A 67 -19.11 7.54 -6.87
N LEU A 68 -18.56 8.71 -6.51
CA LEU A 68 -19.28 9.98 -6.56
C LEU A 68 -19.65 10.39 -7.99
N ALA A 69 -18.70 10.30 -8.93
CA ALA A 69 -18.93 10.60 -10.34
C ALA A 69 -20.00 9.71 -10.96
N ALA A 70 -19.99 8.40 -10.67
CA ALA A 70 -21.01 7.46 -11.12
C ALA A 70 -22.40 7.81 -10.57
N LYS A 71 -22.48 8.19 -9.27
CA LYS A 71 -23.73 8.65 -8.64
C LYS A 71 -24.28 9.91 -9.30
N ASP A 72 -23.41 10.80 -9.78
CA ASP A 72 -23.76 12.04 -10.46
C ASP A 72 -23.98 11.87 -11.98
N GLY A 73 -23.98 10.64 -12.50
CA GLY A 73 -24.21 10.34 -13.92
C GLY A 73 -23.02 10.64 -14.83
N ARG A 74 -21.82 10.84 -14.28
CA ARG A 74 -20.57 11.12 -15.02
C ARG A 74 -19.75 9.84 -15.21
N ALA A 75 -20.28 8.92 -16.02
CA ALA A 75 -19.67 7.60 -16.23
C ALA A 75 -18.26 7.67 -16.83
N ASP A 76 -18.02 8.62 -17.73
CA ASP A 76 -16.71 8.90 -18.35
C ASP A 76 -15.64 9.26 -17.31
N LEU A 77 -16.00 10.10 -16.33
CA LEU A 77 -15.11 10.44 -15.23
C LEU A 77 -14.89 9.23 -14.31
N ALA A 78 -15.94 8.48 -13.99
CA ALA A 78 -15.82 7.30 -13.13
C ALA A 78 -14.90 6.23 -13.73
N GLU A 79 -15.06 5.93 -15.03
CA GLU A 79 -14.20 5.00 -15.76
C GLU A 79 -12.74 5.46 -15.75
N ARG A 80 -12.51 6.76 -15.97
CA ARG A 80 -11.16 7.32 -15.93
C ARG A 80 -10.52 7.18 -14.55
N GLU A 81 -11.21 7.56 -13.49
CA GLU A 81 -10.70 7.46 -12.11
C GLU A 81 -10.38 6.01 -11.73
N LEU A 82 -11.24 5.06 -12.09
CA LEU A 82 -10.99 3.62 -11.88
C LEU A 82 -9.80 3.11 -12.69
N ALA A 83 -9.63 3.57 -13.94
CA ALA A 83 -8.47 3.20 -14.74
C ALA A 83 -7.16 3.73 -14.13
N GLU A 84 -7.17 4.97 -13.62
CA GLU A 84 -6.03 5.51 -12.88
C GLU A 84 -5.77 4.69 -11.60
N ALA A 85 -6.79 4.38 -10.81
CA ALA A 85 -6.66 3.59 -9.57
C ALA A 85 -6.08 2.19 -9.83
N ALA A 86 -6.57 1.51 -10.87
CA ALA A 86 -6.07 0.21 -11.29
C ALA A 86 -4.59 0.28 -11.72
N PHE A 87 -4.21 1.32 -12.46
CA PHE A 87 -2.83 1.51 -12.88
C PHE A 87 -1.89 1.79 -11.69
N ILE A 88 -2.28 2.65 -10.75
CA ILE A 88 -1.49 2.92 -9.53
C ILE A 88 -1.31 1.63 -8.72
N SER A 89 -2.34 0.80 -8.63
CA SER A 89 -2.28 -0.48 -7.90
C SER A 89 -1.22 -1.43 -8.44
N THR A 90 -0.77 -1.28 -9.70
CA THR A 90 0.33 -2.09 -10.25
C THR A 90 1.70 -1.83 -9.61
N TYR A 91 1.84 -0.70 -8.90
CA TYR A 91 3.03 -0.34 -8.14
C TYR A 91 2.96 -0.77 -6.67
N LEU A 92 1.82 -1.28 -6.23
CA LEU A 92 1.60 -1.74 -4.87
C LEU A 92 1.79 -3.25 -4.77
N PRO A 93 2.32 -3.76 -3.64
CA PRO A 93 2.23 -5.17 -3.31
C PRO A 93 0.77 -5.64 -3.33
N LYS A 94 0.53 -6.88 -3.77
CA LYS A 94 -0.82 -7.49 -3.70
C LYS A 94 -1.32 -7.42 -2.26
N MET A 95 -2.42 -6.71 -2.05
CA MET A 95 -3.12 -6.66 -0.77
C MET A 95 -3.59 -8.07 -0.41
N LEU A 96 -3.41 -8.41 0.85
CA LEU A 96 -3.96 -9.61 1.45
C LEU A 96 -5.41 -9.33 1.84
N ASP A 97 -6.27 -10.31 1.70
CA ASP A 97 -7.54 -10.30 2.43
C ASP A 97 -7.33 -10.72 3.90
N GLU A 98 -8.40 -10.61 4.70
CA GLU A 98 -8.34 -10.95 6.13
C GLU A 98 -7.99 -12.43 6.37
N ALA A 99 -8.44 -13.34 5.51
CA ALA A 99 -8.17 -14.77 5.64
C ALA A 99 -6.73 -15.11 5.26
N GLU A 100 -6.19 -14.50 4.19
CA GLU A 100 -4.79 -14.61 3.79
C GLU A 100 -3.88 -14.06 4.90
N ALA A 101 -4.21 -12.90 5.46
CA ALA A 101 -3.46 -12.31 6.58
C ALA A 101 -3.50 -13.17 7.84
N GLN A 102 -4.68 -13.69 8.20
CA GLN A 102 -4.85 -14.58 9.35
C GLN A 102 -4.07 -15.89 9.16
N GLY A 103 -4.05 -16.45 7.95
CA GLY A 103 -3.28 -17.66 7.64
C GLY A 103 -1.78 -17.47 7.84
N ILE A 104 -1.24 -16.31 7.46
CA ILE A 104 0.18 -15.98 7.70
C ILE A 104 0.46 -15.83 9.20
N VAL A 105 -0.42 -15.12 9.93
CA VAL A 105 -0.30 -14.99 11.39
C VAL A 105 -0.30 -16.38 12.04
N ASP A 106 -1.25 -17.24 11.69
CA ASP A 106 -1.40 -18.57 12.28
C ASP A 106 -0.17 -19.45 12.02
N LYS A 107 0.37 -19.39 10.80
CA LYS A 107 1.60 -20.09 10.43
C LYS A 107 2.79 -19.64 11.30
N VAL A 108 3.05 -18.33 11.37
CA VAL A 108 4.19 -17.79 12.13
C VAL A 108 4.04 -18.08 13.63
N MET A 109 2.82 -17.98 14.16
CA MET A 109 2.55 -18.29 15.56
C MET A 109 2.77 -19.78 15.87
N ALA A 110 2.37 -20.67 14.96
CA ALA A 110 2.60 -22.11 15.10
C ALA A 110 4.09 -22.48 15.06
N GLU A 111 4.87 -21.82 14.17
CA GLU A 111 6.32 -22.00 14.09
C GLU A 111 7.01 -21.58 15.40
N LEU A 112 6.61 -20.45 15.98
CA LEU A 112 7.17 -19.98 17.26
C LEU A 112 6.73 -20.85 18.45
N ALA A 113 5.49 -21.36 18.43
CA ALA A 113 4.97 -22.23 19.48
C ALA A 113 5.65 -23.61 19.52
N ALA A 114 6.38 -23.99 18.47
CA ALA A 114 7.12 -25.25 18.44
C ALA A 114 8.31 -25.24 19.42
N ASP A 115 8.86 -24.06 19.72
CA ASP A 115 10.02 -23.90 20.60
C ASP A 115 9.62 -23.77 22.08
N HIS A 116 8.50 -23.11 22.38
CA HIS A 116 7.96 -22.92 23.74
C HIS A 116 6.50 -22.46 23.75
N GLU A 117 5.87 -22.47 24.93
CA GLU A 117 4.54 -21.91 25.13
C GLU A 117 4.54 -20.40 24.87
N MET A 118 3.74 -19.96 23.89
CA MET A 118 3.68 -18.56 23.48
C MET A 118 3.04 -17.66 24.54
N THR A 119 3.67 -16.52 24.81
CA THR A 119 3.19 -15.52 25.76
C THR A 119 3.28 -14.09 25.20
N MET A 120 2.72 -13.13 25.92
CA MET A 120 2.86 -11.70 25.58
C MET A 120 4.31 -11.21 25.48
N LYS A 121 5.31 -11.93 26.03
CA LYS A 121 6.73 -11.61 25.87
C LYS A 121 7.22 -11.85 24.43
N ASP A 122 6.56 -12.77 23.73
CA ASP A 122 6.93 -13.18 22.36
C ASP A 122 6.31 -12.28 21.29
N MET A 123 5.40 -11.37 21.68
CA MET A 123 4.72 -10.43 20.79
C MET A 123 5.71 -9.67 19.88
N GLY A 124 6.84 -9.23 20.42
CA GLY A 124 7.85 -8.51 19.63
C GLY A 124 8.47 -9.35 18.52
N GLN A 125 8.76 -10.62 18.81
CA GLN A 125 9.31 -11.57 17.83
C GLN A 125 8.25 -11.97 16.80
N ALA A 126 7.03 -12.29 17.25
CA ALA A 126 5.91 -12.62 16.38
C ALA A 126 5.60 -11.47 15.41
N MET A 127 5.49 -10.24 15.92
CA MET A 127 5.26 -9.06 15.07
C MET A 127 6.37 -8.83 14.05
N LYS A 128 7.64 -9.10 14.40
CA LYS A 128 8.75 -8.98 13.47
C LYS A 128 8.65 -9.99 12.33
N LEU A 129 8.34 -11.25 12.64
CA LEU A 129 8.25 -12.32 11.65
C LEU A 129 7.01 -12.16 10.75
N VAL A 130 5.83 -11.94 11.35
CA VAL A 130 4.61 -11.66 10.61
C VAL A 130 4.77 -10.40 9.75
N GLY A 131 5.37 -9.35 10.32
CA GLY A 131 5.65 -8.11 9.61
C GLY A 131 6.51 -8.33 8.37
N ALA A 132 7.49 -9.23 8.39
CA ALA A 132 8.31 -9.55 7.23
C ALA A 132 7.50 -10.18 6.07
N GLU A 133 6.42 -10.91 6.38
CA GLU A 133 5.56 -11.55 5.37
C GLU A 133 4.39 -10.64 4.92
N ILE A 134 3.90 -9.75 5.79
CA ILE A 134 2.67 -8.96 5.58
C ILE A 134 2.94 -7.45 5.33
N ALA A 135 4.15 -6.93 5.59
CA ALA A 135 4.43 -5.50 5.48
C ALA A 135 3.97 -4.93 4.13
N GLY A 136 3.22 -3.82 4.21
CA GLY A 136 2.70 -3.14 3.02
C GLY A 136 1.63 -3.94 2.26
N ARG A 137 1.09 -5.01 2.83
CA ARG A 137 0.04 -5.85 2.19
C ARG A 137 -1.21 -6.01 3.05
N PHE A 138 -1.19 -5.56 4.30
CA PHE A 138 -2.36 -5.55 5.19
C PHE A 138 -2.23 -4.45 6.26
N ASP A 139 -3.32 -4.11 6.93
CA ASP A 139 -3.31 -3.11 8.00
C ASP A 139 -2.49 -3.60 9.20
N GLY A 140 -1.40 -2.90 9.52
CA GLY A 140 -0.48 -3.31 10.59
C GLY A 140 -1.11 -3.29 11.99
N LYS A 141 -2.14 -2.47 12.21
CA LYS A 141 -2.88 -2.45 13.48
C LYS A 141 -3.77 -3.70 13.60
N ALA A 142 -4.45 -4.10 12.53
CA ALA A 142 -5.20 -5.35 12.45
C ALA A 142 -4.28 -6.56 12.65
N VAL A 143 -3.11 -6.59 12.00
CA VAL A 143 -2.08 -7.63 12.25
C VAL A 143 -1.70 -7.69 13.73
N SER A 144 -1.45 -6.54 14.36
CA SER A 144 -1.11 -6.49 15.79
C SER A 144 -2.22 -7.04 16.68
N GLN A 145 -3.48 -6.78 16.33
CA GLN A 145 -4.63 -7.34 17.04
C GLN A 145 -4.76 -8.85 16.84
N MET A 146 -4.57 -9.35 15.62
CA MET A 146 -4.59 -10.78 15.30
C MET A 146 -3.53 -11.55 16.07
N VAL A 147 -2.28 -11.06 16.09
CA VAL A 147 -1.17 -11.68 16.84
C VAL A 147 -1.47 -11.66 18.33
N ARG A 148 -1.91 -10.52 18.88
CA ARG A 148 -2.23 -10.41 20.30
C ARG A 148 -3.34 -11.38 20.73
N ALA A 149 -4.37 -11.56 19.90
CA ALA A 149 -5.46 -12.49 20.18
C ALA A 149 -5.00 -13.95 20.30
N LYS A 150 -3.85 -14.31 19.71
CA LYS A 150 -3.26 -15.66 19.80
C LYS A 150 -2.38 -15.85 21.03
N LEU A 151 -2.02 -14.77 21.74
CA LEU A 151 -1.07 -14.78 22.86
C LEU A 151 -1.72 -14.74 24.25
N GLY A 152 -3.05 -14.59 24.32
CA GLY A 152 -3.81 -14.44 25.58
C GLY A 152 -3.92 -13.01 26.06
#